data_AF-A0A662RGQ8-F1
#
_entry.id   AF-A0A662RGQ8-F1
#
_cell.length_a   1.000
_cell.length_b   1.000
_cell.length_c   1.000
_cell.angle_alpha   90.00
_cell.angle_beta   90.00
_cell.angle_gamma   90.00
#
_symmetry.space_group_name_H-M   'P 1'
#
loop_
_entity.id
_entity.type
_entity.pdbx_description
1 polymer ?
#
loop_
_entity_poly.entity_id
_entity_poly.type
_entity_poly.pdbx_seq_one_letter_code
_entity_poly.pdbx_strand_id
1 'polypeptide(L)' 'MGKLPLEAKFRRKELVKEMNESERRNFDNFRQRMEELGVLAKEEVRGEYRFSNELFRLYVMIEALIAEERG' A
#
# COMPACT_ATOMS: atom_id res chain seq x y z
N MET A 1 -0.41 4.52 -11.93
CA MET A 1 -0.56 4.22 -10.49
C MET A 1 0.33 5.20 -9.75
N GLY A 2 -0.21 6.03 -8.85
CA GLY A 2 0.61 7.01 -8.12
C GLY A 2 1.74 6.32 -7.33
N LYS A 3 2.88 7.00 -7.20
CA LYS A 3 4.07 6.53 -6.47
C LYS A 3 3.68 6.09 -5.06
N LEU A 4 3.43 4.80 -4.84
CA LEU A 4 3.27 4.25 -3.50
C LEU A 4 4.57 4.55 -2.76
N PRO A 5 4.57 5.31 -1.66
CA PRO A 5 5.76 5.45 -0.85
C PRO A 5 6.05 4.07 -0.29
N LEU A 6 7.15 3.53 -0.77
CA LEU A 6 7.65 2.19 -0.49
C LEU A 6 8.28 2.16 0.90
N GLU A 7 7.69 2.83 1.88
CA GLU A 7 8.18 2.86 3.25
C GLU A 7 7.78 1.56 3.95
N ALA A 8 8.62 1.04 4.86
CA ALA A 8 8.28 -0.16 5.64
C ALA A 8 7.01 0.04 6.48
N LYS A 9 6.68 1.30 6.80
CA LYS A 9 5.51 1.76 7.52
C LYS A 9 4.95 2.98 6.81
N PHE A 10 3.62 3.08 6.67
CA PHE A 10 2.95 4.19 6.03
C PHE A 10 1.69 4.62 6.77
N ARG A 11 1.26 5.85 6.52
CA ARG A 11 -0.02 6.40 7.01
C ARG A 11 -1.02 6.49 5.87
N ARG A 12 -2.17 5.84 5.99
CA ARG A 12 -3.26 5.92 5.00
C ARG A 12 -3.58 7.37 4.63
N LYS A 13 -3.69 8.24 5.63
CA LYS A 13 -4.07 9.66 5.42
C LYS A 13 -3.09 10.42 4.53
N GLU A 14 -1.82 10.01 4.47
CA GLU A 14 -0.80 10.66 3.64
C GLU A 14 -0.91 10.17 2.19
N LEU A 15 -1.13 8.86 2.00
CA LEU A 15 -1.30 8.24 0.68
C LEU A 15 -2.50 8.79 -0.09
N VAL A 16 -3.62 8.95 0.61
CA VAL A 16 -4.89 9.28 -0.03
C VAL A 16 -5.03 10.77 -0.35
N LYS A 17 -4.09 11.64 0.06
CA LYS A 17 -4.18 13.10 -0.19
C LYS A 17 -4.27 13.42 -1.67
N GLU A 18 -3.39 12.78 -2.45
CA GLU A 18 -3.26 13.00 -3.90
C GLU A 18 -4.18 12.11 -4.73
N MET A 19 -4.93 11.20 -4.10
CA MET A 19 -5.81 10.25 -4.78
C MET A 19 -7.19 10.86 -5.02
N ASN A 20 -7.80 10.60 -6.18
CA ASN A 20 -9.22 10.85 -6.40
C ASN A 20 -10.11 9.80 -5.68
N GLU A 21 -11.44 9.94 -5.73
CA GLU A 21 -12.34 9.02 -5.01
C GLU A 21 -12.23 7.56 -5.48
N SER A 22 -12.10 7.34 -6.79
CA SER A 22 -11.95 6.00 -7.36
C SER A 22 -10.65 5.34 -6.90
N GLU A 23 -9.55 6.09 -6.96
CA GLU A 23 -8.24 5.64 -6.49
C GLU A 23 -8.25 5.34 -4.99
N ARG A 24 -8.90 6.19 -4.18
CA ARG A 24 -9.06 5.97 -2.73
C ARG A 24 -9.81 4.67 -2.44
N ARG A 25 -10.91 4.41 -3.16
CA ARG A 25 -11.71 3.19 -2.99
C ARG A 25 -10.90 1.94 -3.38
N ASN A 26 -10.18 2.01 -4.50
CA ASN A 26 -9.31 0.92 -4.95
C ASN A 26 -8.19 0.65 -3.94
N PHE A 27 -7.55 1.72 -3.43
CA PHE A 27 -6.53 1.62 -2.40
C PHE A 27 -7.08 0.97 -1.12
N ASP A 28 -8.26 1.37 -0.66
CA ASP A 28 -8.87 0.82 0.57
C ASP A 28 -9.18 -0.67 0.43
N ASN A 29 -9.71 -1.09 -0.74
CA ASN A 29 -9.95 -2.49 -1.06
C ASN A 29 -8.64 -3.29 -1.10
N PHE A 30 -7.61 -2.76 -1.74
CA PHE A 30 -6.29 -3.38 -1.79
C PHE A 30 -5.71 -3.52 -0.38
N ARG A 31 -5.68 -2.44 0.40
CA ARG A 31 -5.18 -2.41 1.78
C ARG A 31 -5.90 -3.42 2.66
N GLN A 32 -7.23 -3.50 2.57
CA GLN A 32 -8.02 -4.46 3.34
C GLN A 32 -7.63 -5.91 2.99
N ARG A 33 -7.54 -6.25 1.71
CA ARG A 33 -7.11 -7.60 1.29
C ARG A 33 -5.69 -7.93 1.75
N MET A 34 -4.77 -6.98 1.67
CA MET A 34 -3.39 -7.16 2.13
C MET A 34 -3.31 -7.34 3.65
N GLU A 35 -4.21 -6.72 4.41
CA GLU A 35 -4.36 -6.96 5.85
C GLU A 35 -4.91 -8.37 6.12
N GLU A 36 -5.96 -8.80 5.42
CA GLU A 36 -6.56 -10.14 5.56
C GLU A 36 -5.57 -11.26 5.21
N LEU A 37 -4.69 -11.04 4.23
CA LEU A 37 -3.62 -11.96 3.85
C LEU A 37 -2.41 -11.94 4.81
N GLY A 38 -2.43 -11.09 5.84
CA GLY A 38 -1.32 -10.94 6.78
C GLY A 38 -0.08 -10.26 6.18
N VAL A 39 -0.21 -9.63 5.01
CA VAL A 39 0.88 -8.87 4.37
C VAL A 39 1.08 -7.52 5.04
N LEU A 40 -0.01 -6.86 5.41
CA LEU A 40 0.00 -5.62 6.18
C LEU A 40 -0.48 -5.87 7.60
N ALA A 41 0.21 -5.27 8.56
CA ALA A 41 -0.22 -5.20 9.95
C ALA A 41 -0.63 -3.78 10.31
N LYS A 42 -1.70 -3.65 11.09
CA LYS A 42 -2.06 -2.40 11.77
C LYS A 42 -1.04 -2.11 12.87
N GLU A 43 -0.74 -0.84 13.04
CA GLU A 43 0.12 -0.33 14.13
C GLU A 43 -0.74 0.28 15.25
N GLU A 44 -0.09 0.68 16.35
CA GLU A 44 -0.78 1.29 17.50
C GLU A 44 -1.57 2.55 17.13
N VAL A 45 -1.04 3.35 16.20
CA VAL A 45 -1.70 4.56 15.72
C VAL A 45 -2.71 4.19 14.64
N ARG A 46 -3.95 4.62 14.82
CA ARG A 46 -5.01 4.40 13.83
C ARG A 46 -4.61 4.91 12.44
N GLY A 47 -4.71 4.03 11.45
CA GLY A 47 -4.40 4.35 10.06
C GLY A 47 -2.91 4.29 9.72
N GLU A 48 -2.06 3.90 10.67
CA GLU A 48 -0.72 3.42 10.39
C GLU A 48 -0.72 1.92 10.10
N TYR A 49 0.05 1.56 9.09
CA TYR A 49 0.24 0.18 8.66
C TYR A 49 1.71 -0.05 8.39
N ARG A 50 2.16 -1.28 8.56
CA ARG A 50 3.48 -1.73 8.12
C ARG A 50 3.37 -3.03 7.34
N PHE A 51 4.38 -3.32 6.54
CA PHE A 51 4.55 -4.68 6.03
C PHE A 51 4.91 -5.62 7.18
N SER A 52 4.29 -6.81 7.19
CA SER A 52 4.60 -7.85 8.16
C SER A 52 5.99 -8.46 7.93
N ASN A 53 6.46 -8.44 6.68
CA ASN A 53 7.78 -8.89 6.25
C ASN A 53 8.30 -8.01 5.10
N GLU A 54 9.61 -7.73 5.11
CA GLU A 54 10.33 -6.99 4.08
C GLU A 54 10.22 -7.62 2.68
N LEU A 55 10.14 -8.95 2.57
CA LEU A 55 9.97 -9.63 1.28
C LEU A 55 8.65 -9.23 0.60
N PHE A 56 7.57 -9.03 1.36
CA PHE A 56 6.31 -8.58 0.79
C PHE A 56 6.39 -7.14 0.30
N ARG A 57 7.11 -6.28 1.03
CA ARG A 57 7.39 -4.92 0.58
C ARG A 57 8.13 -4.96 -0.75
N LEU A 58 9.24 -5.70 -0.83
CA LEU A 58 10.04 -5.86 -2.04
C LEU A 58 9.22 -6.38 -3.23
N TYR A 59 8.41 -7.42 -3.01
CA TYR A 59 7.51 -7.95 -4.03
C TYR A 59 6.56 -6.87 -4.59
N VAL A 60 5.91 -6.10 -3.72
CA VAL A 60 5.02 -5.01 -4.15
C VAL A 60 5.78 -3.94 -4.93
N MET A 61 7.04 -3.63 -4.58
CA MET A 61 7.85 -2.68 -5.36
C MET A 61 8.13 -3.21 -6.76
N ILE A 62 8.52 -4.48 -6.88
CA ILE A 62 8.83 -5.11 -8.16
C ILE A 62 7.58 -5.16 -9.05
N GLU A 63 6.44 -5.56 -8.52
CA GLU A 63 5.18 -5.58 -9.26
C GLU A 63 4.78 -4.17 -9.73
N ALA A 64 5.00 -3.14 -8.92
CA ALA A 64 4.75 -1.76 -9.32
C ALA A 64 5.64 -1.32 -10.48
N LEU A 65 6.95 -1.64 -10.45
CA LEU A 65 7.89 -1.36 -11.54
C LEU A 65 7.48 -2.09 -12.83
N ILE A 66 7.14 -3.37 -12.73
CA ILE A 66 6.67 -4.17 -13.88
C ILE A 66 5.39 -3.59 -14.46
N ALA A 67 4.46 -3.11 -13.61
CA ALA A 67 3.23 -2.49 -14.06
C ALA A 67 3.48 -1.14 -14.77
N GLU A 68 4.48 -0.36 -14.34
CA GLU A 68 4.90 0.86 -15.02
C GLU A 68 5.54 0.58 -16.39
N GLU A 69 6.32 -0.49 -16.55
CA GLU A 69 6.92 -0.87 -17.84
C GLU A 69 5.90 -1.40 -18.87
N ARG A 70 4.78 -1.96 -18.38
CA ARG A 70 3.72 -2.55 -19.22
C ARG A 70 2.66 -1.54 -19.66
N GLY A 71 2.60 -0.37 -19.03
CA GLY A 71 1.62 0.70 -19.30
C GLY A 71 2.16 1.77 -20.22
#